data_AF-A0A660CB62-F1
#
_entry.id   AF-A0A660CB62-F1
#
_cell.length_a   1.000
_cell.length_b   1.000
_cell.length_c   1.000
_cell.angle_alpha   90.00
_cell.angle_beta   90.00
_cell.angle_gamma   90.00
#
_symmetry.space_group_name_H-M   'P 1'
#
loop_
_entity.id
_entity.type
_entity.pdbx_description
1 polymer ?
#
loop_
_entity_poly.entity_id
_entity_poly.type
_entity_poly.pdbx_seq_one_letter_code
_entity_poly.pdbx_strand_id
1 'polypeptide(L)'
;MPEKSLRARGSLRYEKPPLTVDALLTLLSERGLHFPDPDKAGRYLRHIGYYRLSPYTIPFQQRDRWPAHIFREGTTFEDVLDLYVFDRALRLLVTDALERVEVAVRAALTDHMSTAQSA
;
A
#
# COMPACT_ATOMS: atom_id res chain seq x y z
N MET A 1 39.71 -11.42 -5.07
CA MET A 1 38.33 -11.02 -4.71
C MET A 1 37.81 -10.17 -5.86
N PRO A 2 36.77 -10.54 -6.62
CA PRO A 2 36.31 -9.70 -7.72
C PRO A 2 35.58 -8.48 -7.16
N GLU A 3 35.97 -7.29 -7.60
CA GLU A 3 35.32 -6.02 -7.32
C GLU A 3 33.84 -6.08 -7.75
N LYS A 4 32.94 -5.76 -6.82
CA LYS A 4 31.54 -5.49 -7.16
C LYS A 4 31.47 -4.16 -7.90
N SER A 5 31.28 -4.22 -9.22
CA SER A 5 30.90 -3.07 -10.04
C SER A 5 29.70 -2.34 -9.42
N LEU A 6 29.87 -1.05 -9.12
CA LEU A 6 28.82 -0.16 -8.66
C LEU A 6 27.72 -0.13 -9.73
N ARG A 7 26.52 -0.63 -9.41
CA ARG A 7 25.37 -0.54 -10.32
C ARG A 7 25.16 0.93 -10.69
N ALA A 8 25.25 1.26 -11.97
CA ALA A 8 24.92 2.59 -12.47
C ALA A 8 23.54 2.99 -11.94
N ARG A 9 23.43 4.18 -11.32
CA ARG A 9 22.12 4.73 -10.93
C ARG A 9 21.20 4.68 -12.15
N GLY A 10 20.00 4.15 -11.96
CA GLY A 10 19.09 3.77 -13.05
C GLY A 10 18.96 4.84 -14.12
N SER A 11 19.56 4.60 -15.28
CA SER A 11 19.46 5.42 -16.49
C SER A 11 18.28 5.04 -17.38
N LEU A 12 17.52 4.01 -16.98
CA LEU A 12 16.38 3.49 -17.72
C LEU A 12 15.23 4.50 -17.67
N ARG A 13 14.68 4.83 -18.85
CA ARG A 13 13.48 5.64 -18.96
C ARG A 13 12.27 4.80 -18.56
N TYR A 14 11.33 5.40 -17.82
CA TYR A 14 10.08 4.74 -17.47
C TYR A 14 9.17 4.73 -18.69
N GLU A 15 9.07 3.57 -19.36
CA GLU A 15 8.32 3.42 -20.61
C GLU A 15 6.93 2.80 -20.42
N LYS A 16 6.54 2.48 -19.18
CA LYS A 16 5.26 1.82 -18.95
C LYS A 16 4.12 2.81 -19.23
N PRO A 17 3.23 2.52 -20.20
CA PRO A 17 2.15 3.43 -20.54
C PRO A 17 1.16 3.54 -19.37
N PRO A 18 0.55 4.72 -19.17
CA PRO A 18 -0.56 4.85 -18.23
C PRO A 18 -1.74 4.00 -18.71
N LEU A 19 -2.44 3.37 -17.78
CA LEU A 19 -3.67 2.63 -18.06
C LEU A 19 -4.87 3.47 -17.63
N THR A 20 -5.95 3.41 -18.42
CA THR A 20 -7.26 3.91 -17.99
C THR A 20 -7.83 2.98 -16.90
N VAL A 21 -8.86 3.44 -16.19
CA VAL A 21 -9.55 2.60 -15.19
C VAL A 21 -10.11 1.33 -15.83
N ASP A 22 -10.71 1.43 -17.01
CA ASP A 22 -11.29 0.29 -17.72
C ASP A 22 -10.20 -0.69 -18.17
N ALA A 23 -9.10 -0.19 -18.73
CA ALA A 23 -7.96 -1.03 -19.10
C ALA A 23 -7.34 -1.73 -17.89
N LEU A 24 -7.36 -1.09 -16.72
CA LEU A 24 -6.89 -1.69 -15.48
C LEU A 24 -7.84 -2.77 -14.97
N LEU A 25 -9.16 -2.55 -15.02
CA LEU A 25 -10.16 -3.56 -14.68
C LEU A 25 -9.98 -4.81 -15.55
N THR A 26 -9.84 -4.62 -16.87
CA THR A 26 -9.54 -5.71 -17.81
C THR A 26 -8.25 -6.44 -17.42
N LEU A 27 -7.15 -5.71 -17.21
CA LEU A 27 -5.87 -6.31 -16.83
C LEU A 27 -5.96 -7.13 -15.52
N LEU A 28 -6.68 -6.63 -14.52
CA LEU A 28 -6.84 -7.33 -13.25
C LEU A 28 -7.76 -8.56 -13.40
N SER A 29 -8.79 -8.47 -14.24
CA SER A 29 -9.65 -9.60 -14.58
C SER A 29 -8.90 -10.70 -15.31
N GLU A 30 -8.04 -10.34 -16.29
CA GLU A 30 -7.16 -11.29 -17.00
C GLU A 30 -6.19 -12.01 -16.05
N ARG A 31 -5.82 -11.35 -14.95
CA ARG A 31 -4.97 -11.93 -13.89
C ARG A 31 -5.74 -12.80 -12.91
N GLY A 32 -7.06 -12.92 -13.07
CA GLY A 32 -7.93 -13.76 -12.23
C GLY A 32 -8.60 -13.03 -11.08
N LEU A 33 -8.59 -11.70 -11.03
CA LEU A 33 -9.36 -10.94 -10.05
C LEU A 33 -10.82 -10.84 -10.51
N HIS A 34 -11.75 -11.31 -9.69
CA HIS A 34 -13.17 -11.26 -9.99
C HIS A 34 -13.80 -9.92 -9.57
N PHE A 35 -14.64 -9.35 -10.44
CA PHE A 35 -15.37 -8.12 -10.18
C PHE A 35 -16.88 -8.38 -10.24
N PRO A 36 -17.56 -8.66 -9.10
CA PRO A 36 -19.01 -8.83 -9.07
C PRO A 36 -19.77 -7.60 -9.56
N ASP A 37 -19.25 -6.40 -9.29
CA ASP A 37 -19.77 -5.12 -9.76
C ASP A 37 -18.60 -4.28 -10.33
N PRO A 38 -18.31 -4.39 -11.64
CA PRO A 38 -17.22 -3.67 -12.29
C PRO A 38 -17.34 -2.14 -12.21
N ASP A 39 -18.57 -1.60 -12.24
CA ASP A 39 -18.81 -0.16 -12.14
C ASP A 39 -18.42 0.36 -10.76
N LYS A 40 -18.79 -0.37 -9.71
CA LYS A 40 -18.37 -0.07 -8.33
C LYS A 40 -16.87 -0.17 -8.19
N ALA A 41 -16.24 -1.24 -8.68
CA ALA A 41 -14.80 -1.40 -8.65
C ALA A 41 -14.07 -0.25 -9.37
N GLY A 42 -14.57 0.17 -10.54
CA GLY A 42 -14.05 1.30 -11.29
C GLY A 42 -14.13 2.61 -10.51
N ARG A 43 -15.23 2.87 -9.80
CA ARG A 43 -15.34 4.04 -8.89
C ARG A 43 -14.27 4.01 -7.80
N TYR A 44 -14.09 2.86 -7.12
CA TYR A 44 -13.05 2.74 -6.08
C TYR A 44 -11.64 2.90 -6.64
N LEU A 45 -11.33 2.28 -7.79
CA LEU A 45 -10.02 2.43 -8.44
C LEU A 45 -9.74 3.87 -8.85
N ARG A 46 -10.76 4.62 -9.27
CA ARG A 46 -10.64 6.05 -9.61
C ARG A 46 -10.35 6.92 -8.38
N HIS A 47 -11.02 6.66 -7.25
CA HIS A 47 -10.91 7.50 -6.05
C HIS A 47 -9.75 7.11 -5.12
N ILE A 48 -9.49 5.82 -4.93
CA ILE A 48 -8.39 5.31 -4.09
C ILE A 48 -7.08 5.27 -4.90
N GLY A 49 -7.16 4.92 -6.18
CA GLY A 49 -6.00 4.72 -7.04
C GLY A 49 -5.41 3.31 -6.96
N TYR A 50 -5.00 2.78 -8.12
CA TYR A 50 -4.39 1.45 -8.22
C TYR A 50 -3.16 1.27 -7.34
N TYR A 51 -2.25 2.26 -7.32
CA TYR A 51 -1.00 2.13 -6.58
C TYR A 51 -1.21 2.04 -5.07
N ARG A 52 -2.28 2.66 -4.54
CA ARG A 52 -2.69 2.50 -3.14
C ARG A 52 -3.22 1.10 -2.88
N LEU A 53 -4.01 0.54 -3.79
CA LEU A 53 -4.59 -0.80 -3.63
C LEU A 53 -3.60 -1.93 -3.93
N SER A 54 -2.58 -1.69 -4.77
CA SER A 54 -1.69 -2.74 -5.26
C SER A 54 -0.96 -3.54 -4.18
N PRO A 55 -0.47 -2.97 -3.06
CA PRO A 55 0.17 -3.77 -2.01
C PRO A 55 -0.82 -4.73 -1.34
N TYR A 56 -2.09 -4.33 -1.23
CA TYR A 56 -3.14 -5.15 -0.64
C TYR A 56 -3.56 -6.31 -1.55
N THR A 57 -3.14 -6.33 -2.82
CA THR A 57 -3.34 -7.47 -3.72
C THR A 57 -2.37 -8.63 -3.46
N ILE A 58 -1.21 -8.36 -2.84
CA ILE A 58 -0.12 -9.34 -2.65
C ILE A 58 -0.57 -10.59 -1.89
N PRO A 59 -1.32 -10.50 -0.78
CA PRO A 59 -1.76 -11.69 -0.04
C PRO A 59 -2.66 -12.64 -0.86
N PHE A 60 -3.31 -12.12 -1.89
CA PHE A 60 -4.24 -12.85 -2.76
C PHE A 60 -3.59 -13.37 -4.06
N GLN A 61 -2.31 -13.07 -4.27
CA GLN A 61 -1.56 -13.58 -5.42
C GLN A 61 -1.01 -14.99 -5.14
N GLN A 62 -0.81 -15.75 -6.21
CA GLN A 62 -0.13 -17.05 -6.17
C GLN A 62 1.37 -16.79 -5.99
N ARG A 63 1.93 -17.18 -4.84
CA ARG A 63 3.36 -16.93 -4.49
C ARG A 63 4.33 -17.81 -5.28
N ASP A 64 3.84 -18.94 -5.80
CA ASP A 64 4.67 -19.97 -6.42
C ASP A 64 4.67 -19.92 -7.95
N ARG A 65 3.95 -18.97 -8.57
CA ARG A 65 3.93 -18.78 -10.03
C ARG A 65 4.60 -17.48 -10.45
N TRP A 66 5.40 -17.59 -11.51
CA TRP A 66 5.82 -16.44 -12.32
C TRP A 66 4.90 -16.34 -13.55
N PRO A 67 4.36 -15.16 -13.90
CA PRO A 67 4.57 -13.87 -13.22
C PRO A 67 3.82 -13.78 -11.89
N ALA A 68 4.43 -13.10 -10.92
CA ALA A 68 3.96 -12.94 -9.53
C ALA A 68 2.71 -12.04 -9.39
N HIS A 69 1.81 -12.02 -10.37
CA HIS A 69 0.65 -11.12 -10.44
C HIS A 69 -0.66 -11.85 -10.72
N ILE A 70 -0.65 -13.19 -10.73
CA ILE A 70 -1.85 -14.00 -10.91
C ILE A 70 -2.53 -14.17 -9.54
N PHE A 71 -3.83 -13.91 -9.49
CA PHE A 71 -4.66 -14.04 -8.30
C PHE A 71 -5.02 -15.51 -8.04
N ARG A 72 -5.32 -15.84 -6.78
CA ARG A 72 -5.91 -17.13 -6.42
C ARG A 72 -7.34 -17.20 -6.95
N GLU A 73 -7.76 -18.40 -7.33
CA GLU A 73 -9.11 -18.63 -7.81
C GLU A 73 -10.16 -18.16 -6.79
N GLY A 74 -11.21 -17.50 -7.27
CA GLY A 74 -12.28 -16.95 -6.44
C GLY A 74 -11.95 -15.65 -5.72
N THR A 75 -10.72 -15.10 -5.84
CA THR A 75 -10.40 -13.78 -5.26
C THR A 75 -11.26 -12.70 -5.91
N THR A 76 -11.93 -11.90 -5.10
CA THR A 76 -12.74 -10.77 -5.54
C THR A 76 -12.05 -9.44 -5.27
N PHE A 77 -12.49 -8.39 -5.97
CA PHE A 77 -12.05 -7.03 -5.68
C PHE A 77 -12.42 -6.58 -4.25
N GLU A 78 -13.57 -7.04 -3.75
CA GLU A 78 -14.04 -6.79 -2.39
C GLU A 78 -13.04 -7.32 -1.35
N ASP A 79 -12.46 -8.51 -1.54
CA ASP A 79 -11.45 -9.05 -0.60
C ASP A 79 -10.24 -8.11 -0.45
N VAL A 80 -9.77 -7.53 -1.56
CA VAL A 80 -8.67 -6.57 -1.58
C VAL A 80 -9.10 -5.25 -0.95
N LEU A 81 -10.31 -4.79 -1.26
CA LEU A 81 -10.86 -3.54 -0.74
C LEU A 81 -11.07 -3.61 0.77
N ASP A 82 -11.58 -4.72 1.29
CA ASP A 82 -11.85 -4.92 2.71
C ASP A 82 -10.55 -4.91 3.52
N LEU A 83 -9.48 -5.52 2.99
CA LEU A 83 -8.15 -5.44 3.61
C LEU A 83 -7.63 -3.99 3.66
N TYR A 84 -7.82 -3.22 2.59
CA TYR A 84 -7.48 -1.80 2.57
C TYR A 84 -8.31 -0.98 3.59
N VAL A 85 -9.62 -1.23 3.66
CA VAL A 85 -10.53 -0.53 4.59
C VAL A 85 -10.17 -0.85 6.04
N PHE A 86 -9.87 -2.11 6.33
CA PHE A 86 -9.40 -2.57 7.63
C PHE A 86 -8.10 -1.85 8.04
N ASP A 87 -7.08 -1.86 7.18
CA ASP A 87 -5.80 -1.18 7.46
C ASP A 87 -5.98 0.33 7.64
N ARG A 88 -6.89 0.95 6.87
CA ARG A 88 -7.25 2.36 7.06
C ARG A 88 -7.87 2.61 8.43
N ALA A 89 -8.81 1.77 8.87
CA ALA A 89 -9.43 1.90 10.19
C ALA A 89 -8.40 1.69 11.31
N LEU A 90 -7.56 0.67 11.19
CA LEU A 90 -6.48 0.39 12.14
C LEU A 90 -5.51 1.58 12.25
N ARG A 91 -5.09 2.14 11.11
CA ARG A 91 -4.19 3.31 11.09
C ARG A 91 -4.80 4.51 11.82
N LEU A 92 -6.11 4.76 11.69
CA LEU A 92 -6.76 5.85 12.42
C LEU A 92 -6.74 5.63 13.94
N LEU A 93 -7.04 4.41 14.39
CA LEU A 93 -6.98 4.06 15.82
C LEU A 93 -5.56 4.18 16.38
N VAL A 94 -4.56 3.70 15.63
CA VAL A 94 -3.15 3.77 16.02
C VAL A 94 -2.68 5.23 16.06
N THR A 95 -3.08 6.07 15.10
CA THR A 95 -2.73 7.49 15.10
C THR A 95 -3.33 8.21 16.31
N ASP A 96 -4.60 7.96 16.67
CA ASP A 96 -5.22 8.53 17.88
C ASP A 96 -4.44 8.16 19.16
N ALA A 97 -4.02 6.90 19.28
CA ALA A 97 -3.24 6.46 20.42
C ALA A 97 -1.83 7.09 20.45
N LEU A 98 -1.16 7.16 19.29
CA LEU A 98 0.18 7.73 19.17
C LEU A 98 0.21 9.22 19.47
N GLU A 99 -0.85 9.97 19.15
CA GLU A 99 -0.97 11.38 19.49
C GLU A 99 -0.86 11.62 21.00
N ARG A 100 -1.54 10.80 21.81
CA ARG A 100 -1.47 10.91 23.29
C ARG A 100 -0.07 10.59 23.82
N VAL A 101 0.58 9.58 23.26
CA VAL A 101 1.95 9.21 23.64
C VAL A 101 2.93 10.32 23.27
N GLU A 102 2.78 10.92 22.09
CA GLU A 102 3.64 12.00 21.61
C GLU A 102 3.57 13.22 22.54
N VAL A 103 2.36 13.65 22.92
CA VAL A 103 2.17 14.77 23.86
C VAL A 103 2.80 14.47 25.22
N ALA A 104 2.61 13.26 25.75
CA ALA A 104 3.18 12.87 27.04
C ALA A 104 4.72 12.88 27.01
N VAL A 105 5.33 12.32 25.96
CA VAL A 105 6.78 12.30 25.79
C VAL A 105 7.32 13.71 25.65
N ARG A 106 6.67 14.57 24.85
CA ARG A 106 7.05 15.97 24.68
C ARG A 106 7.05 16.72 26.02
N ALA A 107 5.98 16.57 26.80
CA ALA A 107 5.86 17.21 28.11
C ALA A 107 6.95 16.74 29.07
N ALA A 108 7.21 15.42 29.14
CA ALA A 108 8.24 14.85 30.00
C ALA A 108 9.65 15.36 29.63
N LEU A 109 9.95 15.47 28.33
CA LEU A 109 11.22 16.03 27.87
C LEU A 109 11.37 17.50 28.23
N THR A 110 10.34 18.32 28.02
CA THR A 110 10.36 19.75 28.38
C THR A 110 10.56 19.95 29.87
N ASP A 111 9.84 19.21 30.71
CA ASP A 111 9.95 19.29 32.16
C ASP A 111 11.36 18.90 32.64
N HIS A 112 11.88 17.77 32.15
CA HIS A 112 13.23 17.32 32.49
C HIS A 112 14.31 18.33 32.09
N MET A 113 14.26 18.85 30.86
CA MET A 113 15.24 19.84 30.40
C MET A 113 15.14 21.16 31.19
N SER A 114 13.92 21.62 31.49
CA SER A 114 13.72 22.89 32.21
C SER A 114 14.22 22.81 33.65
N THR A 115 13.98 21.68 34.32
CA THR A 115 14.44 21.45 35.70
C THR A 115 15.94 21.15 35.78
N ALA A 116 16.52 20.48 34.79
CA ALA A 116 17.95 20.16 34.75
C ALA A 116 18.85 21.36 34.38
N GLN A 117 18.35 22.36 33.64
CA GLN A 117 19.09 23.59 33.32
C GLN A 117 18.86 24.74 34.30
N SER A 118 17.91 24.61 35.22
CA SER A 118 17.65 25.60 36.27
C SER A 118 18.48 25.37 37.56
N ALA A 119 19.49 24.50 37.49
CA ALA A 119 20.48 24.20 38.54
C ALA A 119 21.89 24.41 37.99
#